data_AF-A0A1R4HQX9-F1
#
_entry.id   AF-A0A1R4HQX9-F1
#
_cell.length_a   1.000
_cell.length_b   1.000
_cell.length_c   1.000
_cell.angle_alpha   90.00
_cell.angle_beta   90.00
_cell.angle_gamma   90.00
#
_symmetry.space_group_name_H-M   'P 1'
#
loop_
_entity.id
_entity.type
_entity.pdbx_description
1 polymer ?
#
loop_
_entity_poly.entity_id
_entity_poly.type
_entity_poly.pdbx_seq_one_letter_code
_entity_poly.pdbx_strand_id
1 'polypeptide(L)'
;MKRTTTLAAMALAACVALLGLATPAHAATPVTIAVSADAYAIDNSGQITSNSEFLYDSAKGNSPDTAYQIAYRGNLDMTSLWRSYRLFKTVWGFGSGNTPARWAEKTFSGNWDISFTVDSDVVLSDPAFVECDALQSEVEAQNPDTELSSFIRCTSVSYDAGTGRYAAEFVLVNEDGSKVTGAQLDANQPQSLSLTTPARAFYVPQSAFVAGKTFTMTDPTVSGEMRMDAFFHAMMPLTFDATGNAVDLTMVQTYDAEFEFVSSTAGRALPESVLELLPPRATMQVDGSVVTPPAPAVTTVREGQGSWSFTGWVPEQAVVEAANLRFQGEWAYTVDPDAEFAVNYSFQDTAGGTLPAAVTALLPEPGSAVQGSEVTPEPIEARTVTVPDGFWQFAGWEPSVQVVDGADLEFVGPWTFTRSKVDPTDPTDPTDPIDPTDPGEPTDPGEPTDPGDPTDPTVPTEPGGPSEPTGPVTPTTPPTNGGADWAGTKLARTGSSGPAPFITLAAVSLLTGAMLLLRRRAR
;
A
#
# COMPACT_ATOMS: atom_id res chain seq x y z
N MET A 1 -85.01 36.61 -45.24
CA MET A 1 -83.63 36.86 -44.76
C MET A 1 -83.53 36.25 -43.36
N LYS A 2 -82.93 35.06 -43.19
CA LYS A 2 -81.53 34.79 -42.74
C LYS A 2 -81.25 35.40 -41.34
N ARG A 3 -80.84 34.69 -40.27
CA ARG A 3 -80.20 33.38 -39.97
C ARG A 3 -80.58 32.98 -38.52
N THR A 4 -81.09 31.80 -38.18
CA THR A 4 -80.46 30.49 -37.85
C THR A 4 -79.38 30.46 -36.75
N THR A 5 -79.77 29.82 -35.64
CA THR A 5 -79.04 29.35 -34.45
C THR A 5 -78.56 27.91 -34.64
N THR A 6 -77.40 27.49 -34.11
CA THR A 6 -77.19 26.07 -33.71
C THR A 6 -76.02 25.90 -32.73
N LEU A 7 -76.33 25.32 -31.55
CA LEU A 7 -75.43 24.54 -30.70
C LEU A 7 -75.14 23.19 -31.35
N ALA A 8 -73.94 22.63 -31.18
CA ALA A 8 -73.74 21.19 -31.32
C ALA A 8 -72.59 20.70 -30.40
N ALA A 9 -72.99 20.20 -29.24
CA ALA A 9 -72.26 19.20 -28.44
C ALA A 9 -72.89 17.82 -28.73
N MET A 10 -72.12 16.75 -28.49
CA MET A 10 -72.49 15.31 -28.58
C MET A 10 -72.69 14.69 -29.98
N ALA A 11 -71.74 13.82 -30.37
CA ALA A 11 -72.03 12.52 -31.00
C ALA A 11 -70.75 11.64 -31.00
N LEU A 12 -70.61 10.82 -29.96
CA LEU A 12 -69.86 9.56 -30.00
C LEU A 12 -70.86 8.45 -30.42
N ALA A 13 -70.36 7.41 -31.08
CA ALA A 13 -71.00 6.11 -31.34
C ALA A 13 -71.98 5.99 -32.53
N ALA A 14 -71.48 5.44 -33.65
CA ALA A 14 -72.10 4.33 -34.38
C ALA A 14 -71.24 3.94 -35.59
N CYS A 15 -70.40 2.90 -35.44
CA CYS A 15 -70.10 1.90 -36.48
C CYS A 15 -68.96 0.97 -36.04
N VAL A 16 -69.18 0.15 -35.01
CA VAL A 16 -68.56 -1.19 -34.92
C VAL A 16 -69.53 -2.11 -34.17
N ALA A 17 -70.56 -2.57 -34.89
CA ALA A 17 -71.25 -3.79 -34.56
C ALA A 17 -71.34 -4.59 -35.86
N LEU A 18 -70.98 -5.88 -35.78
CA LEU A 18 -70.82 -6.85 -36.86
C LEU A 18 -69.50 -6.78 -37.65
N LEU A 19 -68.47 -7.38 -37.06
CA LEU A 19 -67.52 -8.27 -37.74
C LEU A 19 -66.71 -8.97 -36.63
N GLY A 20 -66.69 -10.31 -36.65
CA GLY A 20 -65.94 -11.14 -35.71
C GLY A 20 -64.44 -10.98 -35.91
N LEU A 21 -63.89 -9.87 -35.42
CA LEU A 21 -62.45 -9.61 -35.42
C LEU A 21 -61.87 -10.20 -34.14
N ALA A 22 -60.96 -11.14 -34.32
CA ALA A 22 -60.03 -11.56 -33.29
C ALA A 22 -59.50 -10.32 -32.57
N THR A 23 -59.57 -10.34 -31.24
CA THR A 23 -58.91 -9.36 -30.38
C THR A 23 -57.46 -9.22 -30.87
N PRO A 24 -57.00 -8.02 -31.29
CA PRO A 24 -55.60 -7.86 -31.61
C PRO A 24 -54.81 -8.18 -30.34
N ALA A 25 -53.89 -9.14 -30.45
CA ALA A 25 -52.84 -9.30 -29.46
C ALA A 25 -52.18 -7.93 -29.30
N HIS A 26 -52.35 -7.32 -28.13
CA HIS A 26 -51.78 -6.00 -27.86
C HIS A 26 -50.26 -6.18 -27.87
N ALA A 27 -49.61 -5.58 -28.86
CA ALA A 27 -48.17 -5.66 -29.01
C ALA A 27 -47.46 -4.99 -27.81
N ALA A 28 -46.36 -5.59 -27.36
CA ALA A 28 -45.50 -4.99 -26.34
C ALA A 28 -45.09 -3.57 -26.75
N THR A 29 -45.04 -2.66 -25.78
CA THR A 29 -44.64 -1.27 -26.02
C THR A 29 -43.13 -1.16 -25.81
N PRO A 30 -42.32 -1.01 -26.88
CA PRO A 30 -40.90 -0.83 -26.73
C PRO A 30 -40.61 0.52 -26.06
N VAL A 31 -39.74 0.49 -25.05
CA VAL A 31 -39.26 1.65 -24.33
C VAL A 31 -37.74 1.71 -24.49
N THR A 32 -37.23 2.88 -24.86
CA THR A 32 -35.78 3.11 -24.90
C THR A 32 -35.22 3.26 -23.50
N ILE A 33 -34.22 2.47 -23.14
CA ILE A 33 -33.35 2.67 -21.97
C ILE A 33 -31.95 3.00 -22.51
N ALA A 34 -31.31 4.04 -21.99
CA ALA A 34 -29.91 4.31 -22.32
C ALA A 34 -29.01 3.57 -21.33
N VAL A 35 -27.95 2.94 -21.83
CA VAL A 35 -26.97 2.19 -21.04
C VAL A 35 -25.62 2.88 -21.17
N SER A 36 -25.07 3.32 -20.04
CA SER A 36 -23.65 3.66 -19.94
C SER A 36 -22.97 2.66 -19.04
N ALA A 37 -21.78 2.21 -19.40
CA ALA A 37 -21.01 1.30 -18.58
C ALA A 37 -19.65 1.88 -18.22
N ASP A 38 -19.15 1.49 -17.05
CA ASP A 38 -17.83 1.83 -16.54
C ASP A 38 -17.24 0.66 -15.75
N ALA A 39 -15.94 0.72 -15.51
CA ALA A 39 -15.21 -0.22 -14.68
C ALA A 39 -14.58 0.52 -13.51
N TYR A 40 -14.54 -0.10 -12.34
CA TYR A 40 -13.99 0.49 -11.13
C TYR A 40 -13.23 -0.52 -10.28
N ALA A 41 -12.27 -0.03 -9.51
CA ALA A 41 -11.55 -0.81 -8.51
C ALA A 41 -12.38 -0.89 -7.23
N ILE A 42 -12.59 -2.10 -6.72
CA ILE A 42 -13.49 -2.35 -5.58
C ILE A 42 -12.93 -1.77 -4.27
N ASP A 43 -11.60 -1.75 -4.14
CA ASP A 43 -10.89 -1.24 -2.96
C ASP A 43 -10.74 0.29 -2.96
N ASN A 44 -11.31 0.99 -3.95
CA ASN A 44 -11.10 2.42 -4.17
C ASN A 44 -9.61 2.82 -4.23
N SER A 45 -8.74 1.91 -4.67
CA SER A 45 -7.29 2.14 -4.75
C SER A 45 -6.89 3.26 -5.73
N GLY A 46 -7.81 3.73 -6.58
CA GLY A 46 -7.49 4.66 -7.66
C GLY A 46 -6.78 4.01 -8.85
N GLN A 47 -6.76 2.67 -8.89
CA GLN A 47 -6.13 1.91 -9.96
C GLN A 47 -6.78 2.11 -11.33
N ILE A 48 -8.09 2.36 -11.38
CA ILE A 48 -8.78 2.73 -12.60
C ILE A 48 -9.03 4.24 -12.57
N THR A 49 -8.45 4.96 -13.52
CA THR A 49 -8.56 6.43 -13.60
C THR A 49 -9.80 6.85 -14.40
N SER A 50 -10.19 8.11 -14.25
CA SER A 50 -11.29 8.69 -15.06
C SER A 50 -10.98 8.75 -16.57
N ASN A 51 -9.73 8.54 -16.97
CA ASN A 51 -9.30 8.50 -18.37
C ASN A 51 -9.26 7.08 -18.93
N SER A 52 -9.88 6.12 -18.23
CA SER A 52 -9.89 4.71 -18.64
C SER A 52 -8.50 4.08 -18.66
N GLU A 53 -7.64 4.47 -17.72
CA GLU A 53 -6.32 3.87 -17.52
C GLU A 53 -6.38 2.87 -16.37
N PHE A 54 -5.71 1.73 -16.55
CA PHE A 54 -5.52 0.70 -15.53
C PHE A 54 -4.06 0.74 -15.07
N LEU A 55 -3.82 1.33 -13.91
CA LEU A 55 -2.48 1.60 -13.41
C LEU A 55 -1.83 0.32 -12.86
N TYR A 56 -0.59 0.06 -13.25
CA TYR A 56 0.23 -0.97 -12.62
C TYR A 56 0.39 -0.68 -11.12
N ASP A 57 0.37 -1.70 -10.27
CA ASP A 57 0.75 -1.58 -8.86
C ASP A 57 1.67 -2.75 -8.50
N SER A 58 2.87 -2.44 -8.05
CA SER A 58 3.88 -3.43 -7.67
C SER A 58 3.48 -4.22 -6.41
N ALA A 59 2.52 -3.73 -5.62
CA ALA A 59 2.03 -4.40 -4.42
C ALA A 59 1.05 -5.54 -4.69
N LYS A 60 0.55 -5.67 -5.93
CA LYS A 60 -0.47 -6.65 -6.30
C LYS A 60 0.14 -7.96 -6.75
N GLY A 61 -0.66 -9.03 -6.78
CA GLY A 61 -0.24 -10.40 -7.06
C GLY A 61 -1.09 -11.09 -8.13
N ASN A 62 -1.03 -12.42 -8.15
CA ASN A 62 -1.68 -13.24 -9.17
C ASN A 62 -2.90 -14.03 -8.67
N SER A 63 -3.09 -14.12 -7.35
CA SER A 63 -4.23 -14.84 -6.76
C SER A 63 -5.42 -13.91 -6.56
N PRO A 64 -6.67 -14.42 -6.50
CA PRO A 64 -7.85 -13.58 -6.27
C PRO A 64 -7.69 -12.61 -5.08
N ASP A 65 -7.14 -13.05 -3.95
CA ASP A 65 -6.97 -12.18 -2.77
C ASP A 65 -5.90 -11.09 -2.90
N THR A 66 -4.95 -11.23 -3.84
CA THR A 66 -3.80 -10.32 -3.99
C THR A 66 -3.78 -9.56 -5.30
N ALA A 67 -4.52 -10.03 -6.30
CA ALA A 67 -4.62 -9.47 -7.63
C ALA A 67 -5.44 -8.17 -7.66
N TYR A 68 -5.51 -7.56 -8.84
CA TYR A 68 -6.29 -6.36 -9.06
C TYR A 68 -7.79 -6.70 -9.07
N GLN A 69 -8.54 -6.18 -8.10
CA GLN A 69 -9.99 -6.39 -8.01
C GLN A 69 -10.71 -5.39 -8.90
N ILE A 70 -11.48 -5.89 -9.87
CA ILE A 70 -12.21 -5.07 -10.85
C ILE A 70 -13.70 -5.41 -10.82
N ALA A 71 -14.54 -4.40 -10.96
CA ALA A 71 -15.97 -4.55 -11.14
C ALA A 71 -16.45 -3.73 -12.33
N TYR A 72 -17.55 -4.17 -12.94
CA TYR A 72 -18.19 -3.48 -14.05
C TYR A 72 -19.58 -3.03 -13.63
N ARG A 73 -19.93 -1.82 -14.03
CA ARG A 73 -21.21 -1.19 -13.70
C ARG A 73 -21.88 -0.71 -14.97
N GLY A 74 -23.17 -0.98 -15.09
CA GLY A 74 -24.08 -0.39 -16.06
C GLY A 74 -25.05 0.54 -15.37
N ASN A 75 -25.06 1.81 -15.76
CA ASN A 75 -26.03 2.79 -15.31
C ASN A 75 -27.15 2.90 -16.37
N LEU A 76 -28.38 2.60 -15.95
CA LEU A 76 -29.57 2.57 -16.79
C LEU A 76 -30.39 3.84 -16.63
N ASP A 77 -30.62 4.58 -17.71
CA ASP A 77 -31.57 5.70 -17.71
C ASP A 77 -33.01 5.19 -17.77
N MET A 78 -33.68 5.23 -16.62
CA MET A 78 -35.04 4.74 -16.42
C MET A 78 -36.11 5.80 -16.73
N THR A 79 -35.72 7.00 -17.16
CA THR A 79 -36.65 8.13 -17.37
C THR A 79 -37.76 7.82 -18.36
N SER A 80 -37.43 7.14 -19.46
CA SER A 80 -38.38 6.76 -20.51
C SER A 80 -39.35 5.69 -20.00
N LEU A 81 -38.85 4.71 -19.23
CA LEU A 81 -39.64 3.66 -18.60
C LEU A 81 -40.66 4.25 -17.64
N TRP A 82 -40.24 5.14 -16.74
CA TRP A 82 -41.16 5.78 -15.80
C TRP A 82 -42.12 6.77 -16.46
N ARG A 83 -41.74 7.36 -17.60
CA ARG A 83 -42.68 8.16 -18.41
C ARG A 83 -43.78 7.29 -19.00
N SER A 84 -43.42 6.15 -19.59
CA SER A 84 -44.37 5.18 -20.15
C SER A 84 -45.27 4.58 -19.07
N TYR A 85 -44.71 4.22 -17.91
CA TYR A 85 -45.47 3.78 -16.74
C TYR A 85 -46.53 4.80 -16.30
N ARG A 86 -46.13 6.08 -16.14
CA ARG A 86 -47.05 7.17 -15.74
C ARG A 86 -48.12 7.47 -16.80
N LEU A 87 -47.77 7.41 -18.08
CA LEU A 87 -48.74 7.55 -19.17
C LEU A 87 -49.77 6.42 -19.11
N PHE A 88 -49.32 5.18 -18.95
CA PHE A 88 -50.21 4.04 -18.83
C PHE A 88 -51.11 4.14 -17.61
N LYS A 89 -50.58 4.49 -16.43
CA LYS A 89 -51.38 4.76 -15.22
C LYS A 89 -52.49 5.78 -15.48
N THR A 90 -52.16 6.85 -16.20
CA THR A 90 -53.11 7.90 -16.57
C THR A 90 -54.21 7.35 -17.49
N VAL A 91 -53.84 6.59 -18.52
CA VAL A 91 -54.78 5.96 -19.46
C VAL A 91 -55.69 4.96 -18.74
N TRP A 92 -55.11 4.13 -17.87
CA TRP A 92 -55.83 3.18 -17.04
C TRP A 92 -56.85 3.90 -16.14
N GLY A 93 -56.50 5.06 -15.58
CA GLY A 93 -57.40 5.87 -14.75
C GLY A 93 -58.68 6.35 -15.45
N PHE A 94 -58.73 6.39 -16.78
CA PHE A 94 -59.95 6.73 -17.53
C PHE A 94 -60.96 5.58 -17.63
N GLY A 95 -60.56 4.35 -17.26
CA GLY A 95 -61.43 3.18 -17.26
C GLY A 95 -62.54 3.29 -16.21
N SER A 96 -63.76 2.86 -16.57
CA SER A 96 -64.89 2.86 -15.63
C SER A 96 -64.58 2.02 -14.38
N GLY A 97 -64.68 2.64 -13.21
CA GLY A 97 -64.41 2.01 -11.92
C GLY A 97 -62.93 1.92 -11.54
N ASN A 98 -62.00 2.47 -12.33
CA ASN A 98 -60.59 2.56 -11.97
C ASN A 98 -60.37 3.76 -11.03
N THR A 99 -59.72 3.53 -9.90
CA THR A 99 -59.46 4.55 -8.87
C THR A 99 -58.00 4.49 -8.43
N PRO A 100 -57.44 5.56 -7.83
CA PRO A 100 -56.08 5.53 -7.29
C PRO A 100 -55.86 4.42 -6.25
N ALA A 101 -56.86 4.14 -5.40
CA ALA A 101 -56.79 3.03 -4.44
C ALA A 101 -56.69 1.67 -5.15
N ARG A 102 -57.48 1.46 -6.22
CA ARG A 102 -57.38 0.24 -7.02
C ARG A 102 -56.07 0.11 -7.80
N TRP A 103 -55.45 1.23 -8.16
CA TRP A 103 -54.11 1.25 -8.75
C TRP A 103 -53.05 0.82 -7.75
N ALA A 104 -53.11 1.37 -6.54
CA ALA A 104 -52.19 1.06 -5.45
C ALA A 104 -52.13 -0.45 -5.17
N GLU A 105 -53.26 -1.15 -5.29
CA GLU A 105 -53.38 -2.61 -5.10
C GLU A 105 -53.00 -3.45 -6.34
N LYS A 106 -52.73 -2.82 -7.49
CA LYS A 106 -52.28 -3.57 -8.67
C LYS A 106 -50.89 -4.12 -8.43
N THR A 107 -50.68 -5.35 -8.85
CA THR A 107 -49.39 -6.00 -8.78
C THR A 107 -48.69 -5.93 -10.12
N PHE A 108 -47.37 -5.92 -10.08
CA PHE A 108 -46.50 -5.81 -11.24
C PHE A 108 -45.44 -6.89 -11.17
N SER A 109 -45.09 -7.40 -12.34
CA SER A 109 -43.98 -8.33 -12.54
C SER A 109 -43.07 -7.79 -13.62
N GLY A 110 -41.81 -8.20 -13.59
CA GLY A 110 -40.85 -7.86 -14.62
C GLY A 110 -39.61 -8.73 -14.52
N ASN A 111 -38.84 -8.76 -15.59
CA ASN A 111 -37.55 -9.41 -15.67
C ASN A 111 -36.53 -8.49 -16.34
N TRP A 112 -35.27 -8.61 -15.92
CA TRP A 112 -34.13 -7.94 -16.51
C TRP A 112 -33.04 -8.96 -16.72
N ASP A 113 -32.54 -9.03 -17.94
CA ASP A 113 -31.39 -9.83 -18.31
C ASP A 113 -30.26 -8.86 -18.65
N ILE A 114 -29.15 -8.96 -17.93
CA ILE A 114 -27.92 -8.24 -18.26
C ILE A 114 -26.86 -9.21 -18.73
N SER A 115 -26.07 -8.81 -19.74
CA SER A 115 -24.89 -9.57 -20.12
C SER A 115 -23.82 -8.67 -20.70
N PHE A 116 -22.57 -9.12 -20.62
CA PHE A 116 -21.43 -8.50 -21.29
C PHE A 116 -20.33 -9.56 -21.44
N THR A 117 -19.29 -9.25 -22.22
CA THR A 117 -18.14 -10.12 -22.42
C THR A 117 -16.86 -9.39 -22.05
N VAL A 118 -16.04 -9.97 -21.18
CA VAL A 118 -14.70 -9.44 -20.84
C VAL A 118 -13.61 -10.16 -21.62
N ASP A 119 -12.46 -9.51 -21.80
CA ASP A 119 -11.24 -10.17 -22.30
C ASP A 119 -10.78 -11.26 -21.29
N SER A 120 -11.13 -12.52 -21.56
CA SER A 120 -10.83 -13.66 -20.70
C SER A 120 -9.34 -13.99 -20.59
N ASP A 121 -8.49 -13.45 -21.48
CA ASP A 121 -7.03 -13.58 -21.36
C ASP A 121 -6.45 -12.62 -20.31
N VAL A 122 -7.23 -11.64 -19.86
CA VAL A 122 -6.83 -10.60 -18.91
C VAL A 122 -7.64 -10.66 -17.62
N VAL A 123 -8.96 -10.76 -17.74
CA VAL A 123 -9.90 -10.71 -16.62
C VAL A 123 -10.35 -12.12 -16.29
N LEU A 124 -9.99 -12.58 -15.11
CA LEU A 124 -10.39 -13.87 -14.57
C LEU A 124 -11.55 -13.70 -13.60
N SER A 125 -12.34 -14.75 -13.42
CA SER A 125 -13.39 -14.79 -12.41
C SER A 125 -12.97 -15.56 -11.16
N ASP A 126 -13.48 -15.16 -10.00
CA ASP A 126 -13.53 -16.00 -8.81
C ASP A 126 -14.95 -16.59 -8.65
N PRO A 127 -15.14 -17.89 -8.95
CA PRO A 127 -16.46 -18.53 -8.88
C PRO A 127 -17.11 -18.46 -7.50
N ALA A 128 -16.34 -18.30 -6.42
CA ALA A 128 -16.88 -18.22 -5.06
C ALA A 128 -17.76 -16.98 -4.83
N PHE A 129 -17.64 -15.96 -5.70
CA PHE A 129 -18.36 -14.70 -5.60
C PHE A 129 -19.39 -14.49 -6.72
N VAL A 130 -19.52 -15.44 -7.65
CA VAL A 130 -20.54 -15.40 -8.73
C VAL A 130 -21.85 -15.99 -8.19
N GLU A 131 -22.45 -15.31 -7.22
CA GLU A 131 -23.67 -15.73 -6.52
C GLU A 131 -24.64 -14.56 -6.35
N CYS A 132 -25.95 -14.85 -6.34
CA CYS A 132 -26.98 -13.81 -6.30
C CYS A 132 -26.94 -12.96 -5.03
N ASP A 133 -26.57 -13.52 -3.88
CA ASP A 133 -26.52 -12.79 -2.61
C ASP A 133 -25.43 -11.69 -2.65
N ALA A 134 -24.26 -12.02 -3.21
CA ALA A 134 -23.16 -11.07 -3.41
C ALA A 134 -23.52 -9.98 -4.42
N LEU A 135 -24.19 -10.38 -5.52
CA LEU A 135 -24.68 -9.45 -6.53
C LEU A 135 -25.74 -8.49 -5.97
N GLN A 136 -26.73 -9.02 -5.26
CA GLN A 136 -27.84 -8.25 -4.70
C GLN A 136 -27.33 -7.19 -3.72
N SER A 137 -26.41 -7.57 -2.83
CA SER A 137 -25.82 -6.66 -1.85
C SER A 137 -25.11 -5.48 -2.52
N GLU A 138 -24.36 -5.74 -3.60
CA GLU A 138 -23.65 -4.70 -4.34
C GLU A 138 -24.62 -3.81 -5.15
N VAL A 139 -25.66 -4.39 -5.77
CA VAL A 139 -26.70 -3.61 -6.48
C VAL A 139 -27.41 -2.66 -5.51
N GLU A 140 -27.77 -3.09 -4.31
CA GLU A 140 -28.38 -2.23 -3.30
C GLU A 140 -27.42 -1.13 -2.85
N ALA A 141 -26.14 -1.45 -2.63
CA ALA A 141 -25.11 -0.48 -2.26
C ALA A 141 -24.87 0.59 -3.35
N GLN A 142 -24.98 0.24 -4.63
CA GLN A 142 -24.84 1.18 -5.76
C GLN A 142 -26.09 2.03 -6.02
N ASN A 143 -27.20 1.78 -5.31
CA ASN A 143 -28.46 2.50 -5.47
C ASN A 143 -29.03 2.98 -4.12
N PRO A 144 -28.28 3.76 -3.32
CA PRO A 144 -28.70 4.15 -1.97
C PRO A 144 -29.92 5.08 -1.96
N ASP A 145 -30.20 5.76 -3.08
CA ASP A 145 -31.25 6.78 -3.19
C ASP A 145 -32.62 6.20 -3.62
N THR A 146 -32.73 4.88 -3.74
CA THR A 146 -33.98 4.24 -4.17
C THR A 146 -34.19 2.87 -3.54
N GLU A 147 -35.44 2.57 -3.17
CA GLU A 147 -35.80 1.22 -2.74
C GLU A 147 -36.11 0.30 -3.93
N LEU A 148 -36.06 0.79 -5.18
CA LEU A 148 -36.32 -0.03 -6.36
C LEU A 148 -35.35 -1.21 -6.44
N SER A 149 -34.07 -1.01 -6.07
CA SER A 149 -33.05 -2.06 -6.01
C SER A 149 -33.43 -3.20 -5.07
N SER A 150 -34.15 -2.92 -3.98
CA SER A 150 -34.66 -3.94 -3.07
C SER A 150 -35.77 -4.80 -3.67
N PHE A 151 -36.43 -4.31 -4.72
CA PHE A 151 -37.50 -5.02 -5.44
C PHE A 151 -37.01 -5.71 -6.72
N ILE A 152 -35.81 -5.38 -7.20
CA ILE A 152 -35.17 -6.03 -8.35
C ILE A 152 -34.23 -7.08 -7.79
N ARG A 153 -34.70 -8.32 -7.76
CA ARG A 153 -34.04 -9.44 -7.09
C ARG A 153 -33.31 -10.33 -8.08
N CYS A 154 -32.04 -10.60 -7.83
CA CYS A 154 -31.28 -11.57 -8.61
C CYS A 154 -31.93 -12.97 -8.52
N THR A 155 -32.12 -13.61 -9.67
CA THR A 155 -32.60 -15.01 -9.77
C THR A 155 -31.55 -15.95 -10.32
N SER A 156 -30.65 -15.45 -11.16
CA SER A 156 -29.51 -16.21 -11.65
C SER A 156 -28.33 -15.27 -11.93
N VAL A 157 -27.13 -15.81 -11.75
CA VAL A 157 -25.88 -15.15 -12.15
C VAL A 157 -24.95 -16.24 -12.66
N SER A 158 -24.20 -15.93 -13.72
CA SER A 158 -23.31 -16.89 -14.36
C SER A 158 -22.12 -16.20 -15.01
N TYR A 159 -21.01 -16.92 -15.06
CA TYR A 159 -19.84 -16.54 -15.83
C TYR A 159 -19.27 -17.76 -16.57
N ASP A 160 -19.03 -17.60 -17.86
CA ASP A 160 -18.37 -18.59 -18.71
C ASP A 160 -16.91 -18.17 -18.94
N ALA A 161 -15.98 -18.87 -18.31
CA ALA A 161 -14.55 -18.56 -18.39
C ALA A 161 -13.94 -18.81 -19.78
N GLY A 162 -14.55 -19.65 -20.62
CA GLY A 162 -14.05 -19.93 -21.97
C GLY A 162 -14.39 -18.84 -22.98
N THR A 163 -15.47 -18.10 -22.73
CA THR A 163 -15.93 -17.00 -23.59
C THR A 163 -15.76 -15.63 -22.95
N GLY A 164 -15.52 -15.56 -21.63
CA GLY A 164 -15.53 -14.32 -20.86
C GLY A 164 -16.93 -13.73 -20.66
N ARG A 165 -17.99 -14.49 -20.96
CA ARG A 165 -19.36 -13.98 -20.91
C ARG A 165 -19.90 -14.02 -19.49
N TYR A 166 -20.31 -12.85 -18.99
CA TYR A 166 -21.09 -12.71 -17.77
C TYR A 166 -22.56 -12.50 -18.11
N ALA A 167 -23.46 -13.11 -17.33
CA ALA A 167 -24.89 -12.85 -17.41
C ALA A 167 -25.53 -12.89 -16.03
N ALA A 168 -26.50 -12.02 -15.79
CA ALA A 168 -27.35 -12.06 -14.61
C ALA A 168 -28.81 -11.76 -14.98
N GLU A 169 -29.72 -12.44 -14.29
CA GLU A 169 -31.15 -12.29 -14.44
C GLU A 169 -31.74 -11.76 -13.13
N PHE A 170 -32.64 -10.80 -13.25
CA PHE A 170 -33.37 -10.21 -12.14
C PHE A 170 -34.86 -10.27 -12.38
N VAL A 171 -35.63 -10.28 -11.29
CA VAL A 171 -37.09 -10.21 -11.33
C VAL A 171 -37.64 -9.15 -10.37
N LEU A 172 -38.80 -8.61 -10.70
CA LEU A 172 -39.50 -7.63 -9.87
C LEU A 172 -40.36 -8.32 -8.82
N VAL A 173 -39.82 -8.51 -7.61
CA VAL A 173 -40.51 -9.13 -6.47
C VAL A 173 -40.05 -8.51 -5.16
N ASN A 174 -40.91 -8.52 -4.14
CA ASN A 174 -40.51 -8.21 -2.79
C ASN A 174 -39.56 -9.30 -2.25
N GLU A 175 -38.84 -9.00 -1.18
CA GLU A 175 -37.91 -9.95 -0.53
C GLU A 175 -38.58 -11.27 -0.11
N ASP A 176 -39.85 -11.22 0.31
CA ASP A 176 -40.65 -12.40 0.66
C ASP A 176 -41.20 -13.17 -0.56
N GLY A 177 -40.83 -12.76 -1.77
CA GLY A 177 -41.31 -13.31 -3.04
C GLY A 177 -42.70 -12.83 -3.46
N SER A 178 -43.36 -11.98 -2.68
CA SER A 178 -44.64 -11.39 -3.06
C SER A 178 -44.48 -10.36 -4.18
N LYS A 179 -45.57 -10.08 -4.89
CA LYS A 179 -45.55 -9.18 -6.04
C LYS A 179 -45.46 -7.72 -5.62
N VAL A 180 -44.70 -6.93 -6.39
CA VAL A 180 -44.58 -5.49 -6.16
C VAL A 180 -45.87 -4.79 -6.54
N THR A 181 -46.33 -3.87 -5.69
CA THR A 181 -47.59 -3.16 -5.85
C THR A 181 -47.42 -1.83 -6.60
N GLY A 182 -48.51 -1.30 -7.14
CA GLY A 182 -48.56 0.02 -7.76
C GLY A 182 -48.19 1.13 -6.79
N ALA A 183 -48.52 0.99 -5.50
CA ALA A 183 -48.10 1.92 -4.47
C ALA A 183 -46.57 1.95 -4.29
N GLN A 184 -45.94 0.78 -4.25
CA GLN A 184 -44.48 0.66 -4.12
C GLN A 184 -43.76 1.26 -5.33
N LEU A 185 -44.24 0.96 -6.55
CA LEU A 185 -43.68 1.53 -7.78
C LEU A 185 -43.94 3.03 -7.93
N ASP A 186 -45.04 3.55 -7.41
CA ASP A 186 -45.29 5.00 -7.41
C ASP A 186 -44.31 5.75 -6.49
N ALA A 187 -43.90 5.13 -5.38
CA ALA A 187 -42.93 5.70 -4.45
C ALA A 187 -41.48 5.58 -4.96
N ASN A 188 -41.18 4.59 -5.81
CA ASN A 188 -39.83 4.21 -6.19
C ASN A 188 -39.58 4.28 -7.70
N GLN A 189 -39.51 5.51 -8.25
CA GLN A 189 -39.26 5.78 -9.68
C GLN A 189 -37.93 6.52 -9.88
N PRO A 190 -36.78 5.89 -9.61
CA PRO A 190 -35.48 6.53 -9.77
C PRO A 190 -35.23 6.86 -11.26
N GLN A 191 -34.55 7.98 -11.52
CA GLN A 191 -34.18 8.34 -12.89
C GLN A 191 -33.08 7.43 -13.45
N SER A 192 -32.23 6.90 -12.57
CA SER A 192 -31.14 5.98 -12.92
C SER A 192 -31.20 4.73 -12.04
N LEU A 193 -30.83 3.59 -12.60
CA LEU A 193 -30.61 2.35 -11.86
C LEU A 193 -29.23 1.79 -12.22
N SER A 194 -28.38 1.59 -11.23
CA SER A 194 -27.05 1.02 -11.40
C SER A 194 -27.12 -0.50 -11.22
N LEU A 195 -26.81 -1.26 -12.26
CA LEU A 195 -26.56 -2.70 -12.15
C LEU A 195 -25.07 -2.95 -12.25
N THR A 196 -24.55 -3.88 -11.48
CA THR A 196 -23.09 -4.04 -11.31
C THR A 196 -22.75 -5.52 -11.20
N THR A 197 -21.47 -5.86 -11.25
CA THR A 197 -20.98 -7.20 -10.98
C THR A 197 -20.88 -7.46 -9.48
N PRO A 198 -20.93 -8.72 -9.01
CA PRO A 198 -20.72 -9.02 -7.60
C PRO A 198 -19.32 -8.55 -7.17
N ALA A 199 -19.22 -8.08 -5.93
CA ALA A 199 -17.93 -7.72 -5.37
C ALA A 199 -17.01 -8.95 -5.38
N ARG A 200 -15.77 -8.77 -5.84
CA ARG A 200 -14.72 -9.78 -5.94
C ARG A 200 -14.94 -10.89 -6.97
N ALA A 201 -15.98 -10.80 -7.79
CA ALA A 201 -16.23 -11.77 -8.84
C ALA A 201 -15.16 -11.73 -9.95
N PHE A 202 -14.52 -10.58 -10.18
CA PHE A 202 -13.54 -10.41 -11.25
C PHE A 202 -12.22 -9.83 -10.74
N TYR A 203 -11.13 -10.33 -11.31
CA TYR A 203 -9.80 -9.82 -11.02
C TYR A 203 -8.88 -9.92 -12.24
N VAL A 204 -7.86 -9.06 -12.27
CA VAL A 204 -6.77 -9.12 -13.24
C VAL A 204 -5.52 -9.58 -12.50
N PRO A 205 -4.91 -10.74 -12.83
CA PRO A 205 -3.66 -11.15 -12.21
C PRO A 205 -2.53 -10.22 -12.67
N GLN A 206 -1.58 -9.93 -11.79
CA GLN A 206 -0.46 -9.05 -12.12
C GLN A 206 0.35 -9.56 -13.33
N SER A 207 0.44 -10.88 -13.53
CA SER A 207 1.10 -11.51 -14.68
C SER A 207 0.41 -11.27 -16.02
N ALA A 208 -0.88 -10.91 -16.03
CA ALA A 208 -1.60 -10.52 -17.26
C ALA A 208 -1.37 -9.05 -17.61
N PHE A 209 -0.70 -8.28 -16.75
CA PHE A 209 -0.40 -6.88 -17.02
C PHE A 209 0.65 -6.74 -18.12
N VAL A 210 0.31 -6.00 -19.18
CA VAL A 210 1.19 -5.68 -20.29
C VAL A 210 1.08 -4.19 -20.58
N ALA A 211 2.12 -3.42 -20.28
CA ALA A 211 2.13 -1.97 -20.48
C ALA A 211 1.76 -1.59 -21.92
N GLY A 212 0.79 -0.67 -22.06
CA GLY A 212 0.25 -0.22 -23.35
C GLY A 212 -0.80 -1.14 -23.97
N LYS A 213 -1.07 -2.33 -23.39
CA LYS A 213 -2.19 -3.18 -23.83
C LYS A 213 -3.52 -2.54 -23.38
N THR A 214 -4.47 -2.47 -24.30
CA THR A 214 -5.87 -2.18 -23.97
C THR A 214 -6.66 -3.48 -23.93
N PHE A 215 -7.47 -3.67 -22.89
CA PHE A 215 -8.44 -4.75 -22.79
C PHE A 215 -9.84 -4.16 -22.66
N THR A 216 -10.84 -4.91 -23.08
CA THR A 216 -12.19 -4.36 -23.30
C THR A 216 -13.26 -5.24 -22.69
N MET A 217 -14.26 -4.61 -22.06
CA MET A 217 -15.57 -5.19 -21.84
C MET A 217 -16.48 -4.82 -23.01
N THR A 218 -16.95 -5.82 -23.75
CA THR A 218 -17.73 -5.69 -24.99
C THR A 218 -19.18 -6.09 -24.77
N ASP A 219 -20.03 -5.59 -25.67
CA ASP A 219 -21.46 -5.92 -25.76
C ASP A 219 -22.23 -5.87 -24.43
N PRO A 220 -22.14 -4.80 -23.63
CA PRO A 220 -23.00 -4.67 -22.46
C PRO A 220 -24.45 -4.50 -22.91
N THR A 221 -25.27 -5.50 -22.63
CA THR A 221 -26.70 -5.53 -22.97
C THR A 221 -27.55 -5.50 -21.72
N VAL A 222 -28.69 -4.82 -21.80
CA VAL A 222 -29.82 -5.00 -20.89
C VAL A 222 -31.07 -5.26 -21.72
N SER A 223 -31.79 -6.32 -21.40
CA SER A 223 -33.10 -6.59 -21.98
C SER A 223 -34.10 -6.95 -20.89
N GLY A 224 -35.39 -6.78 -21.15
CA GLY A 224 -36.39 -7.15 -20.16
C GLY A 224 -37.80 -6.71 -20.49
N GLU A 225 -38.71 -7.06 -19.59
CA GLU A 225 -40.12 -6.70 -19.64
C GLU A 225 -40.58 -6.24 -18.26
N MET A 226 -41.45 -5.22 -18.22
CA MET A 226 -42.20 -4.85 -17.04
C MET A 226 -43.70 -4.82 -17.37
N ARG A 227 -44.51 -5.48 -16.55
CA ARG A 227 -45.95 -5.61 -16.78
C ARG A 227 -46.80 -5.53 -15.52
N MET A 228 -48.08 -5.18 -15.73
CA MET A 228 -49.10 -5.25 -14.68
C MET A 228 -49.77 -6.63 -14.68
N ASP A 229 -49.84 -7.26 -13.52
CA ASP A 229 -50.42 -8.59 -13.32
C ASP A 229 -51.95 -8.51 -13.16
N ALA A 230 -52.69 -8.46 -14.28
CA ALA A 230 -54.15 -8.50 -14.24
C ALA A 230 -54.73 -9.51 -15.25
N PHE A 231 -55.74 -10.26 -14.79
CA PHE A 231 -56.26 -11.51 -15.37
C PHE A 231 -56.82 -11.46 -16.80
N PHE A 232 -56.90 -10.29 -17.47
CA PHE A 232 -57.57 -10.20 -18.77
C PHE A 232 -56.97 -9.27 -19.84
N HIS A 233 -55.94 -8.46 -19.61
CA HIS A 233 -55.52 -7.49 -20.64
C HIS A 233 -54.00 -7.31 -20.76
N ALA A 234 -53.50 -7.72 -21.92
CA ALA A 234 -52.16 -7.54 -22.48
C ALA A 234 -51.75 -6.07 -22.73
N MET A 235 -52.26 -5.11 -21.95
CA MET A 235 -52.13 -3.67 -22.26
C MET A 235 -50.83 -3.01 -21.77
N MET A 236 -49.94 -3.74 -21.09
CA MET A 236 -48.62 -3.20 -20.75
C MET A 236 -47.57 -4.29 -20.48
N PRO A 237 -47.00 -4.94 -21.51
CA PRO A 237 -45.59 -5.27 -21.47
C PRO A 237 -44.82 -4.03 -21.94
N LEU A 238 -44.13 -3.35 -21.02
CA LEU A 238 -43.07 -2.42 -21.38
C LEU A 238 -41.84 -3.27 -21.63
N THR A 239 -41.43 -3.41 -22.87
CA THR A 239 -40.19 -4.13 -23.20
C THR A 239 -39.08 -3.13 -23.44
N PHE A 240 -37.88 -3.48 -23.01
CA PHE A 240 -36.68 -2.70 -23.27
C PHE A 240 -35.58 -3.67 -23.69
N ASP A 241 -34.78 -3.21 -24.64
CA ASP A 241 -33.62 -3.92 -25.18
C ASP A 241 -32.65 -2.84 -25.60
N ALA A 242 -31.49 -2.81 -24.96
CA ALA A 242 -30.50 -1.77 -25.13
C ALA A 242 -29.08 -2.34 -25.02
N THR A 243 -28.20 -1.77 -25.81
CA THR A 243 -26.76 -2.07 -25.80
C THR A 243 -26.01 -0.80 -25.45
N GLY A 244 -25.13 -0.90 -24.46
CA GLY A 244 -24.23 0.17 -24.06
C GLY A 244 -22.94 0.19 -24.90
N ASN A 245 -22.11 1.19 -24.66
CA ASN A 245 -20.78 1.25 -25.26
C ASN A 245 -19.83 0.28 -24.57
N ALA A 246 -18.85 -0.21 -25.31
CA ALA A 246 -17.75 -0.97 -24.75
C ALA A 246 -16.96 -0.12 -23.73
N VAL A 247 -16.36 -0.80 -22.75
CA VAL A 247 -15.46 -0.18 -21.76
C VAL A 247 -14.06 -0.64 -22.06
N ASP A 248 -13.25 0.25 -22.62
CA ASP A 248 -11.83 0.03 -22.89
C ASP A 248 -11.01 0.49 -21.68
N LEU A 249 -10.03 -0.32 -21.26
CA LEU A 249 -9.07 0.04 -20.22
C LEU A 249 -7.64 -0.16 -20.74
N THR A 250 -6.83 0.90 -20.71
CA THR A 250 -5.44 0.86 -21.17
C THR A 250 -4.50 0.66 -19.99
N MET A 251 -3.69 -0.38 -20.02
CA MET A 251 -2.71 -0.69 -18.99
C MET A 251 -1.55 0.30 -19.03
N VAL A 252 -1.34 1.03 -17.93
CA VAL A 252 -0.31 2.08 -17.83
C VAL A 252 0.76 1.65 -16.83
N GLN A 253 2.01 1.58 -17.30
CA GLN A 253 3.15 1.34 -16.42
C GLN A 253 3.30 2.50 -15.45
N THR A 254 3.47 2.17 -14.18
CA THR A 254 3.76 3.10 -13.10
C THR A 254 5.01 2.66 -12.35
N TYR A 255 5.46 3.48 -11.41
CA TYR A 255 6.68 3.29 -10.64
C TYR A 255 6.42 3.52 -9.16
N ASP A 256 7.38 3.07 -8.36
CA ASP A 256 7.34 3.22 -6.92
C ASP A 256 8.29 4.33 -6.46
N ALA A 257 7.95 4.96 -5.34
CA ALA A 257 8.87 5.77 -4.56
C ALA A 257 9.16 5.08 -3.23
N GLU A 258 10.41 4.66 -3.05
CA GLU A 258 10.92 4.05 -1.83
C GLU A 258 11.51 5.13 -0.91
N PHE A 259 11.29 4.96 0.39
CA PHE A 259 11.78 5.83 1.44
C PHE A 259 12.69 5.04 2.36
N GLU A 260 13.79 5.65 2.79
CA GLU A 260 14.73 5.08 3.75
C GLU A 260 15.16 6.15 4.74
N PHE A 261 15.39 5.80 6.01
CA PHE A 261 16.01 6.71 6.97
C PHE A 261 17.48 6.39 7.19
N VAL A 262 18.29 7.44 7.24
CA VAL A 262 19.73 7.35 7.47
C VAL A 262 20.15 8.32 8.57
N SER A 263 21.16 7.92 9.35
CA SER A 263 21.79 8.81 10.32
C SER A 263 22.82 9.68 9.63
N SER A 264 22.73 10.99 9.82
CA SER A 264 23.78 11.94 9.45
C SER A 264 24.83 12.10 10.55
N THR A 265 24.64 11.48 11.72
CA THR A 265 25.59 11.51 12.84
C THR A 265 26.56 10.33 12.75
N ALA A 266 27.84 10.64 12.52
CA ALA A 266 28.88 9.63 12.32
C ALA A 266 28.96 8.64 13.49
N GLY A 267 29.05 7.35 13.17
CA GLY A 267 29.18 6.26 14.16
C GLY A 267 27.92 5.97 14.98
N ARG A 268 26.80 6.64 14.71
CA ARG A 268 25.56 6.49 15.48
C ARG A 268 24.43 5.95 14.61
N ALA A 269 23.96 4.75 14.92
CA ALA A 269 22.83 4.12 14.23
C ALA A 269 21.50 4.72 14.69
N LEU A 270 20.49 4.69 13.81
CA LEU A 270 19.15 5.15 14.16
C LEU A 270 18.48 4.16 15.12
N PRO A 271 17.80 4.65 16.18
CA PRO A 271 17.00 3.78 17.04
C PRO A 271 15.74 3.28 16.33
N GLU A 272 15.19 2.18 16.84
CA GLU A 272 13.94 1.58 16.35
C GLU A 272 12.78 2.59 16.36
N SER A 273 12.70 3.44 17.38
CA SER A 273 11.68 4.50 17.48
C SER A 273 11.74 5.53 16.36
N VAL A 274 12.89 5.74 15.72
CA VAL A 274 13.02 6.58 14.53
C VAL A 274 12.66 5.77 13.27
N LEU A 275 13.11 4.52 13.19
CA LEU A 275 12.83 3.64 12.04
C LEU A 275 11.33 3.34 11.88
N GLU A 276 10.58 3.25 12.98
CA GLU A 276 9.12 3.08 12.99
C GLU A 276 8.35 4.28 12.39
N LEU A 277 8.99 5.45 12.28
CA LEU A 277 8.39 6.65 11.67
C LEU A 277 8.49 6.66 10.14
N LEU A 278 9.12 5.65 9.55
CA LEU A 278 9.34 5.57 8.10
C LEU A 278 7.98 5.49 7.38
N PRO A 279 7.67 6.42 6.46
CA PRO A 279 6.44 6.34 5.70
C PRO A 279 6.43 5.09 4.81
N PRO A 280 5.25 4.52 4.54
CA PRO A 280 5.14 3.43 3.57
C PRO A 280 5.57 3.92 2.18
N ARG A 281 6.13 3.04 1.37
CA ARG A 281 6.44 3.33 -0.04
C ARG A 281 5.19 3.82 -0.76
N ALA A 282 5.35 4.76 -1.69
CA ALA A 282 4.26 5.20 -2.55
C ALA A 282 4.29 4.39 -3.84
N THR A 283 3.18 3.75 -4.21
CA THR A 283 3.05 2.99 -5.46
C THR A 283 2.27 3.80 -6.50
N MET A 284 2.12 3.26 -7.71
CA MET A 284 1.30 3.83 -8.78
C MET A 284 1.70 5.24 -9.24
N GLN A 285 2.99 5.59 -9.16
CA GLN A 285 3.47 6.89 -9.63
C GLN A 285 3.59 6.90 -11.15
N VAL A 286 2.86 7.80 -11.80
CA VAL A 286 2.82 7.89 -13.28
C VAL A 286 4.08 8.57 -13.80
N ASP A 287 4.56 8.14 -14.96
CA ASP A 287 5.71 8.76 -15.62
C ASP A 287 5.50 10.28 -15.83
N GLY A 288 6.53 11.08 -15.54
CA GLY A 288 6.48 12.54 -15.59
C GLY A 288 5.78 13.22 -14.39
N SER A 289 5.22 12.47 -13.45
CA SER A 289 4.68 13.03 -12.20
C SER A 289 5.81 13.44 -11.24
N VAL A 290 5.55 14.46 -10.41
CA VAL A 290 6.47 14.89 -9.35
C VAL A 290 6.07 14.19 -8.05
N VAL A 291 7.03 13.52 -7.42
CA VAL A 291 6.87 12.93 -6.09
C VAL A 291 7.58 13.78 -5.06
N THR A 292 6.83 14.17 -4.03
CA THR A 292 7.36 14.81 -2.82
C THR A 292 7.16 13.85 -1.65
N PRO A 293 8.23 13.40 -0.98
CA PRO A 293 8.10 12.51 0.16
C PRO A 293 7.28 13.16 1.29
N PRO A 294 6.43 12.39 1.98
CA PRO A 294 5.70 12.90 3.13
C PRO A 294 6.64 13.18 4.31
N ALA A 295 6.33 14.18 5.12
CA ALA A 295 7.03 14.38 6.39
C ALA A 295 6.70 13.21 7.35
N PRO A 296 7.66 12.77 8.20
CA PRO A 296 7.37 11.78 9.24
C PRO A 296 6.34 12.32 10.24
N ALA A 297 5.67 11.40 10.95
CA ALA A 297 4.63 11.75 11.92
C ALA A 297 5.13 12.69 13.03
N VAL A 298 6.41 12.56 13.40
CA VAL A 298 7.14 13.51 14.25
C VAL A 298 8.52 13.75 13.67
N THR A 299 9.08 14.93 13.90
CA THR A 299 10.41 15.33 13.40
C THR A 299 11.47 15.36 14.48
N THR A 300 11.13 15.01 15.73
CA THR A 300 12.07 14.95 16.85
C THR A 300 11.75 13.76 17.75
N VAL A 301 12.77 12.99 18.14
CA VAL A 301 12.67 11.83 19.02
C VAL A 301 13.76 11.90 20.07
N ARG A 302 13.40 11.83 21.36
CA ARG A 302 14.39 11.84 22.45
C ARG A 302 15.00 10.46 22.64
N GLU A 303 16.31 10.40 22.81
CA GLU A 303 17.04 9.17 23.07
C GLU A 303 18.25 9.44 23.98
N GLY A 304 18.25 8.82 25.17
CA GLY A 304 19.31 9.00 26.15
C GLY A 304 19.46 10.47 26.57
N GLN A 305 20.67 10.99 26.44
CA GLN A 305 21.05 12.36 26.82
C GLN A 305 20.93 13.36 25.65
N GLY A 306 20.07 13.09 24.67
CA GLY A 306 19.95 13.91 23.48
C GLY A 306 18.70 13.58 22.67
N SER A 307 18.62 14.15 21.49
CA SER A 307 17.47 14.00 20.60
C SER A 307 17.89 13.84 19.15
N TRP A 308 17.22 12.92 18.45
CA TRP A 308 17.22 12.82 16.99
C TRP A 308 16.28 13.86 16.40
N SER A 309 16.70 14.53 15.34
CA SER A 309 15.89 15.49 14.59
C SER A 309 15.96 15.20 13.10
N PHE A 310 14.80 15.15 12.45
CA PHE A 310 14.67 14.94 11.02
C PHE A 310 15.11 16.20 10.26
N THR A 311 16.13 16.10 9.41
CA THR A 311 16.72 17.23 8.70
C THR A 311 16.11 17.45 7.32
N GLY A 312 15.53 16.40 6.72
CA GLY A 312 14.84 16.49 5.44
C GLY A 312 15.03 15.25 4.57
N TRP A 313 14.40 15.28 3.40
CA TRP A 313 14.54 14.26 2.38
C TRP A 313 15.56 14.66 1.33
N VAL A 314 16.36 13.70 0.89
CA VAL A 314 17.31 13.84 -0.21
C VAL A 314 16.97 12.80 -1.30
N PRO A 315 16.57 13.24 -2.51
CA PRO A 315 16.21 14.62 -2.87
C PRO A 315 14.93 15.09 -2.17
N GLU A 316 14.65 16.39 -2.12
CA GLU A 316 13.40 16.92 -1.52
C GLU A 316 12.15 16.55 -2.35
N GLN A 317 12.34 16.38 -3.66
CA GLN A 317 11.34 15.95 -4.62
C GLN A 317 12.04 15.39 -5.85
N ALA A 318 11.38 14.50 -6.60
CA ALA A 318 11.90 13.97 -7.85
C ALA A 318 10.77 13.76 -8.87
N VAL A 319 11.11 13.89 -10.15
CA VAL A 319 10.20 13.54 -11.25
C VAL A 319 10.39 12.06 -11.56
N VAL A 320 9.30 11.34 -11.78
CA VAL A 320 9.34 9.97 -12.27
C VAL A 320 9.81 9.98 -13.73
N GLU A 321 10.93 9.34 -14.03
CA GLU A 321 11.51 9.24 -15.37
C GLU A 321 11.67 7.78 -15.79
N ALA A 322 10.54 7.11 -16.01
CA ALA A 322 10.47 5.70 -16.35
C ALA A 322 11.24 4.75 -15.40
N ALA A 323 11.36 5.11 -14.12
CA ALA A 323 12.08 4.35 -13.11
C ALA A 323 11.55 4.61 -11.69
N ASN A 324 11.78 3.64 -10.80
CA ASN A 324 11.50 3.80 -9.37
C ASN A 324 12.39 4.88 -8.75
N LEU A 325 11.82 5.63 -7.81
CA LEU A 325 12.49 6.68 -7.07
C LEU A 325 12.94 6.18 -5.70
N ARG A 326 14.03 6.76 -5.20
CA ARG A 326 14.53 6.53 -3.84
C ARG A 326 14.80 7.85 -3.15
N PHE A 327 14.37 7.93 -1.91
CA PHE A 327 14.51 9.11 -1.07
C PHE A 327 15.14 8.72 0.27
N GLN A 328 16.19 9.42 0.65
CA GLN A 328 16.84 9.24 1.94
C GLN A 328 16.43 10.36 2.89
N GLY A 329 15.78 9.99 3.97
CA GLY A 329 15.39 10.88 5.04
C GLY A 329 16.50 10.92 6.09
N GLU A 330 17.14 12.07 6.23
CA GLU A 330 18.27 12.23 7.13
C GLU A 330 17.80 12.59 8.54
N TRP A 331 18.43 11.97 9.54
CA TRP A 331 18.23 12.26 10.95
C TRP A 331 19.57 12.60 11.61
N ALA A 332 19.61 13.72 12.34
CA ALA A 332 20.77 14.17 13.09
C ALA A 332 20.51 14.02 14.60
N TYR A 333 21.46 13.43 15.32
CA TYR A 333 21.43 13.40 16.78
C TYR A 333 22.16 14.61 17.34
N THR A 334 21.54 15.26 18.32
CA THR A 334 22.14 16.36 19.09
C THR A 334 22.04 16.01 20.56
N VAL A 335 23.17 16.10 21.27
CA VAL A 335 23.23 15.94 22.72
C VAL A 335 22.56 17.14 23.39
N ASP A 336 21.75 16.89 24.42
CA ASP A 336 21.06 17.93 25.16
C ASP A 336 22.10 18.83 25.88
N PRO A 337 21.93 20.15 25.89
CA PRO A 337 22.92 21.07 26.45
C PRO A 337 23.11 20.93 27.97
N ASP A 338 22.16 20.31 28.67
CA ASP A 338 22.19 20.02 30.10
C ASP A 338 22.65 18.58 30.40
N ALA A 339 23.06 17.80 29.39
CA ALA A 339 23.61 16.47 29.58
C ALA A 339 24.95 16.52 30.33
N GLU A 340 25.08 15.70 31.38
CA GLU A 340 26.31 15.54 32.15
C GLU A 340 27.11 14.31 31.70
N PHE A 341 28.43 14.48 31.61
CA PHE A 341 29.39 13.44 31.23
C PHE A 341 30.42 13.25 32.34
N ALA A 342 30.88 12.02 32.54
CA ALA A 342 31.85 11.71 33.57
C ALA A 342 33.22 12.28 33.22
N VAL A 343 33.94 12.74 34.23
CA VAL A 343 35.34 13.17 34.14
C VAL A 343 36.17 12.20 34.94
N ASN A 344 36.90 11.33 34.23
CA ASN A 344 37.71 10.27 34.80
C ASN A 344 39.19 10.61 34.75
N TYR A 345 39.90 10.16 35.78
CA TYR A 345 41.34 10.35 35.93
C TYR A 345 42.02 9.00 36.05
N SER A 346 43.16 8.82 35.39
CA SER A 346 44.00 7.64 35.56
C SER A 346 45.48 8.03 35.64
N PHE A 347 46.27 7.31 36.45
CA PHE A 347 47.72 7.47 36.46
C PHE A 347 48.39 6.35 35.70
N GLN A 348 49.45 6.68 34.96
CA GLN A 348 50.21 5.75 34.16
C GLN A 348 51.69 5.85 34.47
N ASP A 349 52.36 4.70 34.69
CA ASP A 349 53.82 4.65 34.66
C ASP A 349 54.31 4.71 33.21
N THR A 350 55.13 5.72 32.91
CA THR A 350 55.78 5.87 31.60
C THR A 350 56.68 4.69 31.21
N ALA A 351 57.17 3.91 32.17
CA ALA A 351 57.94 2.69 31.94
C ALA A 351 57.09 1.40 31.92
N GLY A 352 55.77 1.49 32.16
CA GLY A 352 54.84 0.37 32.11
C GLY A 352 54.82 -0.54 33.36
N GLY A 353 55.41 -0.09 34.47
CA GLY A 353 55.37 -0.78 35.76
C GLY A 353 54.18 -0.40 36.64
N THR A 354 54.14 -0.95 37.86
CA THR A 354 53.11 -0.64 38.85
C THR A 354 53.50 0.60 39.66
N LEU A 355 52.61 1.58 39.70
CA LEU A 355 52.81 2.79 40.50
C LEU A 355 52.72 2.46 42.01
N PRO A 356 53.55 3.09 42.86
CA PRO A 356 53.48 2.87 44.30
C PRO A 356 52.19 3.44 44.89
N ALA A 357 51.75 2.86 46.02
CA ALA A 357 50.51 3.27 46.69
C ALA A 357 50.45 4.78 47.01
N ALA A 358 51.60 5.39 47.33
CA ALA A 358 51.71 6.82 47.59
C ALA A 358 51.45 7.69 46.34
N VAL A 359 51.71 7.17 45.14
CA VAL A 359 51.37 7.84 43.88
C VAL A 359 49.90 7.61 43.54
N THR A 360 49.39 6.38 43.64
CA THR A 360 47.98 6.09 43.32
C THR A 360 46.99 6.76 44.27
N ALA A 361 47.39 7.03 45.52
CA ALA A 361 46.57 7.75 46.50
C ALA A 361 46.39 9.25 46.17
N LEU A 362 47.15 9.79 45.20
CA LEU A 362 47.04 11.19 44.73
C LEU A 362 46.04 11.35 43.58
N LEU A 363 45.37 10.27 43.16
CA LEU A 363 44.44 10.30 42.05
C LEU A 363 43.18 11.10 42.44
N PRO A 364 42.77 12.12 41.68
CA PRO A 364 41.55 12.88 41.98
C PRO A 364 40.30 11.99 41.93
N GLU A 365 39.26 12.40 42.67
CA GLU A 365 37.96 11.75 42.55
C GLU A 365 37.33 12.04 41.18
N PRO A 366 36.63 11.06 40.57
CA PRO A 366 35.88 11.31 39.35
C PRO A 366 34.83 12.41 39.52
N GLY A 367 34.66 13.24 38.50
CA GLY A 367 33.69 14.34 38.48
C GLY A 367 32.63 14.18 37.38
N SER A 368 31.81 15.21 37.19
CA SER A 368 30.94 15.37 36.02
C SER A 368 31.03 16.78 35.46
N ALA A 369 30.78 16.92 34.16
CA ALA A 369 30.72 18.20 33.46
C ALA A 369 29.61 18.20 32.40
N VAL A 370 28.98 19.36 32.18
CA VAL A 370 27.88 19.49 31.21
C VAL A 370 28.40 19.64 29.77
N GLN A 371 27.63 19.17 28.79
CA GLN A 371 27.92 19.26 27.36
C GLN A 371 28.42 20.66 26.95
N GLY A 372 29.51 20.70 26.18
CA GLY A 372 30.12 21.94 25.69
C GLY A 372 30.98 22.69 26.71
N SER A 373 31.08 22.22 27.96
CA SER A 373 31.99 22.80 28.96
C SER A 373 33.43 22.47 28.66
N GLU A 374 34.31 23.45 28.85
CA GLU A 374 35.76 23.23 28.89
C GLU A 374 36.17 22.78 30.30
N VAL A 375 36.78 21.60 30.40
CA VAL A 375 37.24 20.98 31.64
C VAL A 375 38.77 21.01 31.67
N THR A 376 39.30 21.64 32.71
CA THR A 376 40.72 21.58 33.05
C THR A 376 40.89 20.68 34.29
N PRO A 377 41.73 19.64 34.23
CA PRO A 377 41.99 18.74 35.35
C PRO A 377 42.43 19.45 36.63
N GLU A 378 41.96 18.97 37.77
CA GLU A 378 42.39 19.50 39.06
C GLU A 378 43.89 19.25 39.31
N PRO A 379 44.60 20.21 39.94
CA PRO A 379 45.99 20.02 40.32
C PRO A 379 46.09 18.98 41.44
N ILE A 380 47.00 18.02 41.30
CA ILE A 380 47.26 16.99 42.32
C ILE A 380 48.08 17.55 43.49
N GLU A 381 47.88 17.01 44.70
CA GLU A 381 48.49 17.52 45.95
C GLU A 381 50.03 17.46 45.95
N ALA A 382 50.63 16.51 45.22
CA ALA A 382 52.07 16.39 45.09
C ALA A 382 52.48 15.98 43.66
N ARG A 383 53.43 16.71 43.08
CA ARG A 383 54.00 16.40 41.75
C ARG A 383 55.31 15.61 41.82
N THR A 384 55.77 15.28 43.03
CA THR A 384 56.97 14.47 43.27
C THR A 384 56.75 13.60 44.50
N VAL A 385 56.96 12.30 44.36
CA VAL A 385 56.83 11.32 45.45
C VAL A 385 58.16 10.58 45.60
N THR A 386 58.85 10.79 46.72
CA THR A 386 60.11 10.12 47.02
C THR A 386 59.85 8.74 47.59
N VAL A 387 60.54 7.74 47.06
CA VAL A 387 60.59 6.36 47.55
C VAL A 387 62.06 6.02 47.89
N PRO A 388 62.35 4.92 48.63
CA PRO A 388 63.73 4.63 49.06
C PRO A 388 64.78 4.63 47.95
N ASP A 389 64.42 4.17 46.75
CA ASP A 389 65.34 4.03 45.61
C ASP A 389 65.34 5.22 44.64
N GLY A 390 64.51 6.26 44.86
CA GLY A 390 64.37 7.34 43.89
C GLY A 390 63.16 8.22 44.11
N PHE A 391 62.72 8.93 43.08
CA PHE A 391 61.50 9.72 43.14
C PHE A 391 60.69 9.54 41.86
N TRP A 392 59.37 9.56 42.03
CA TRP A 392 58.41 9.64 40.94
C TRP A 392 58.07 11.10 40.68
N GLN A 393 58.04 11.50 39.41
CA GLN A 393 57.69 12.86 39.00
C GLN A 393 56.48 12.85 38.07
N PHE A 394 55.50 13.68 38.39
CA PHE A 394 54.28 13.85 37.60
C PHE A 394 54.49 14.83 36.45
N ALA A 395 54.30 14.38 35.21
CA ALA A 395 54.50 15.20 34.03
C ALA A 395 53.37 16.23 33.83
N GLY A 396 52.14 15.91 34.24
CA GLY A 396 50.95 16.72 33.99
C GLY A 396 49.80 15.83 33.54
N TRP A 397 48.63 16.41 33.36
CA TRP A 397 47.49 15.71 32.75
C TRP A 397 47.56 15.81 31.23
N GLU A 398 47.29 14.69 30.57
CA GLU A 398 47.20 14.59 29.11
C GLU A 398 45.80 14.09 28.72
N PRO A 399 45.06 14.84 27.89
CA PRO A 399 45.32 16.24 27.51
C PRO A 399 45.19 17.22 28.69
N SER A 400 45.74 18.44 28.59
CA SER A 400 45.67 19.42 29.68
C SER A 400 44.32 20.15 29.79
N VAL A 401 43.48 20.02 28.77
CA VAL A 401 42.14 20.60 28.67
C VAL A 401 41.33 19.78 27.67
N GLN A 402 40.04 19.58 27.95
CA GLN A 402 39.09 18.95 27.01
C GLN A 402 37.76 19.69 27.05
N VAL A 403 37.05 19.68 25.93
CA VAL A 403 35.66 20.12 25.87
C VAL A 403 34.78 18.87 25.87
N VAL A 404 33.73 18.89 26.68
CA VAL A 404 32.74 17.81 26.69
C VAL A 404 31.99 17.80 25.35
N ASP A 405 32.17 16.74 24.55
CA ASP A 405 31.55 16.57 23.24
C ASP A 405 30.89 15.19 23.09
N GLY A 406 29.79 14.97 23.81
CA GLY A 406 28.96 13.79 23.68
C GLY A 406 29.57 12.49 24.23
N ALA A 407 30.68 12.57 24.96
CA ALA A 407 31.35 11.43 25.57
C ALA A 407 32.01 11.80 26.90
N ASP A 408 32.21 10.78 27.75
CA ASP A 408 32.98 10.90 28.99
C ASP A 408 34.42 11.32 28.70
N LEU A 409 34.97 12.16 29.57
CA LEU A 409 36.34 12.63 29.49
C LEU A 409 37.28 11.70 30.26
N GLU A 410 38.44 11.43 29.68
CA GLU A 410 39.52 10.72 30.35
C GLU A 410 40.79 11.56 30.34
N PHE A 411 41.37 11.77 31.51
CA PHE A 411 42.64 12.45 31.71
C PHE A 411 43.67 11.46 32.22
N VAL A 412 44.75 11.28 31.45
CA VAL A 412 45.84 10.38 31.82
C VAL A 412 46.98 11.21 32.40
N GLY A 413 47.44 10.81 33.57
CA GLY A 413 48.51 11.47 34.30
C GLY A 413 49.79 10.65 34.31
N PRO A 414 50.72 10.84 33.36
CA PRO A 414 51.97 10.10 33.32
C PRO A 414 52.92 10.46 34.48
N TRP A 415 53.51 9.41 35.06
CA TRP A 415 54.54 9.49 36.09
C TRP A 415 55.84 8.83 35.60
N THR A 416 56.97 9.47 35.91
CA THR A 416 58.31 8.96 35.56
C THR A 416 59.14 8.75 36.81
N PHE A 417 59.70 7.56 36.97
CA PHE A 417 60.61 7.25 38.05
C PHE A 417 62.05 7.65 37.71
N THR A 418 62.69 8.40 38.60
CA THR A 418 64.12 8.73 38.55
C THR A 418 64.82 8.16 39.77
N ARG A 419 65.82 7.31 39.55
CA ARG A 419 66.60 6.71 40.64
C ARG A 419 67.47 7.77 41.33
N SER A 420 67.42 7.84 42.65
CA SER A 420 68.33 8.70 43.41
C SER A 420 69.73 8.08 43.37
N LYS A 421 70.74 8.86 42.99
CA LYS A 421 72.13 8.39 43.00
C LYS A 421 72.59 8.20 44.44
N VAL A 422 72.46 6.98 44.95
CA VAL A 422 73.19 6.55 46.14
C VAL A 422 74.65 6.34 45.73
N ASP A 423 75.58 7.03 46.41
CA ASP A 423 76.97 6.57 46.39
C ASP A 423 76.98 5.16 47.01
N PRO A 424 77.64 4.17 46.37
CA PRO A 424 77.73 2.85 46.95
C PRO A 424 78.42 2.96 48.30
N THR A 425 77.71 2.64 49.38
CA THR A 425 78.36 2.37 50.67
C THR A 425 79.22 1.12 50.48
N ASP A 426 80.51 1.26 50.80
CA ASP A 426 81.54 0.22 50.82
C ASP A 426 80.97 -1.07 51.46
N PRO A 427 81.09 -2.24 50.82
CA PRO A 427 80.61 -3.48 51.40
C PRO A 427 81.28 -3.71 52.76
N THR A 428 80.47 -3.88 53.81
CA THR A 428 80.97 -4.41 55.08
C THR A 428 81.45 -5.85 54.86
N ASP A 429 82.68 -6.10 55.30
CA ASP A 429 83.37 -7.39 55.30
C ASP A 429 82.44 -8.52 55.77
N PRO A 430 82.32 -9.64 55.03
CA PRO A 430 81.46 -10.75 55.45
C PRO A 430 81.93 -11.29 56.80
N THR A 431 81.01 -11.35 57.77
CA THR A 431 81.20 -12.14 58.98
C THR A 431 81.32 -13.62 58.63
N ASP A 432 82.29 -14.28 59.25
CA ASP A 432 82.56 -15.72 59.13
C ASP A 432 81.28 -16.56 59.26
N PRO A 433 81.11 -17.60 58.41
CA PRO A 433 79.94 -18.47 58.48
C PRO A 433 79.94 -19.26 59.80
N ILE A 434 78.81 -19.23 60.50
CA ILE A 434 78.54 -20.13 61.62
C ILE A 434 78.38 -21.55 61.07
N ASP A 435 79.11 -22.49 61.66
CA ASP A 435 79.07 -23.92 61.38
C ASP A 435 77.64 -24.47 61.52
N PRO A 436 77.07 -25.14 60.50
CA PRO A 436 75.69 -25.61 60.56
C PRO A 436 75.53 -26.73 61.58
N THR A 437 74.60 -26.55 62.52
CA THR A 437 74.08 -27.62 63.36
C THR A 437 73.47 -28.74 62.50
N ASP A 438 73.80 -29.98 62.85
CA ASP A 438 73.34 -31.24 62.24
C ASP A 438 71.80 -31.28 62.09
N PRO A 439 71.24 -31.60 60.91
CA PRO A 439 69.80 -31.71 60.74
C PRO A 439 69.25 -32.89 61.55
N GLY A 440 68.18 -32.66 62.33
CA GLY A 440 67.43 -33.74 62.97
C GLY A 440 66.85 -34.71 61.93
N GLU A 441 66.76 -35.99 62.30
CA GLU A 441 66.21 -37.05 61.45
C GLU A 441 64.80 -36.70 60.93
N PRO A 442 64.51 -36.95 59.64
CA PRO A 442 63.19 -36.72 59.09
C PRO A 442 62.21 -37.77 59.61
N THR A 443 61.08 -37.33 60.15
CA THR A 443 59.92 -38.22 60.36
C THR A 443 59.30 -38.60 59.02
N ASP A 444 59.01 -39.90 58.89
CA ASP A 444 58.44 -40.55 57.71
C ASP A 444 57.11 -39.91 57.27
N PRO A 445 56.92 -39.57 55.98
CA PRO A 445 55.62 -39.09 55.49
C PRO A 445 54.57 -40.19 55.59
N GLY A 446 53.39 -39.85 56.12
CA GLY A 446 52.25 -40.78 56.10
C GLY A 446 51.84 -41.17 54.67
N GLU A 447 51.41 -42.42 54.49
CA GLU A 447 50.95 -42.98 53.22
C GLU A 447 49.88 -42.09 52.55
N PRO A 448 49.98 -41.82 51.24
CA PRO A 448 48.93 -41.16 50.50
C PRO A 448 47.74 -42.11 50.34
N THR A 449 46.54 -41.63 50.69
CA THR A 449 45.29 -42.30 50.30
C THR A 449 45.11 -42.23 48.79
N ASP A 450 44.77 -43.38 48.21
CA ASP A 450 44.54 -43.59 46.77
C ASP A 450 43.44 -42.67 46.22
N PRO A 451 43.67 -41.94 45.11
CA PRO A 451 42.61 -41.16 44.46
C PRO A 451 41.52 -42.08 43.94
N GLY A 452 40.25 -41.71 44.16
CA GLY A 452 39.12 -42.42 43.57
C GLY A 452 39.15 -42.39 42.04
N ASP A 453 38.84 -43.54 41.45
CA ASP A 453 38.80 -43.79 40.00
C ASP A 453 37.85 -42.80 39.29
N PRO A 454 38.31 -42.04 38.27
CA PRO A 454 37.43 -41.11 37.56
C PRO A 454 36.36 -41.87 36.77
N THR A 455 35.11 -41.43 36.90
CA THR A 455 34.02 -41.91 36.04
C THR A 455 34.24 -41.49 34.59
N ASP A 456 34.16 -42.47 33.69
CA ASP A 456 34.33 -42.36 32.24
C ASP A 456 33.38 -41.29 31.63
N PRO A 457 33.89 -40.32 30.87
CA PRO A 457 33.05 -39.31 30.23
C PRO A 457 32.13 -39.95 29.18
N THR A 458 30.85 -39.59 29.22
CA THR A 458 29.87 -39.97 28.20
C THR A 458 30.30 -39.42 26.83
N VAL A 459 30.36 -40.32 25.84
CA VAL A 459 30.66 -40.03 24.43
C VAL A 459 29.69 -38.96 23.90
N PRO A 460 30.19 -37.89 23.24
CA PRO A 460 29.33 -36.91 22.59
C PRO A 460 28.59 -37.54 21.43
N THR A 461 27.27 -37.33 21.35
CA THR A 461 26.47 -37.66 20.17
C THR A 461 26.96 -36.83 18.98
N GLU A 462 27.28 -37.49 17.86
CA GLU A 462 27.70 -36.81 16.63
C GLU A 462 26.64 -35.79 16.16
N PRO A 463 27.06 -34.62 15.65
CA PRO A 463 26.16 -33.70 14.98
C PRO A 463 25.57 -34.38 13.73
N GLY A 464 24.25 -34.31 13.57
CA GLY A 464 23.61 -34.71 12.32
C GLY A 464 24.22 -33.95 11.15
N GLY A 465 24.77 -34.68 10.18
CA GLY A 465 25.35 -34.10 8.97
C GLY A 465 24.32 -33.26 8.20
N PRO A 466 24.77 -32.29 7.39
CA PRO A 466 23.88 -31.53 6.53
C PRO A 466 23.15 -32.48 5.57
N SER A 467 21.83 -32.28 5.44
CA SER A 467 21.05 -32.95 4.40
C SER A 467 21.69 -32.68 3.03
N GLU A 468 21.94 -33.74 2.26
CA GLU A 468 22.45 -33.64 0.90
C GLU A 468 21.55 -32.73 0.04
N PRO A 469 22.12 -31.90 -0.84
CA PRO A 469 21.33 -31.24 -1.86
C PRO A 469 20.71 -32.33 -2.75
N THR A 470 19.41 -32.24 -2.98
CA THR A 470 18.75 -33.01 -4.03
C THR A 470 19.48 -32.74 -5.34
N GLY A 471 20.03 -33.81 -5.95
CA GLY A 471 20.70 -33.74 -7.24
C GLY A 471 19.78 -33.15 -8.32
N PRO A 472 20.36 -32.65 -9.43
CA PRO A 472 19.56 -32.17 -10.55
C PRO A 472 18.64 -33.30 -11.03
N VAL A 473 17.35 -32.99 -11.09
CA VAL A 473 16.36 -33.81 -11.78
C VAL A 473 16.86 -34.06 -13.20
N THR A 474 17.02 -35.33 -13.54
CA THR A 474 17.21 -35.77 -14.92
C THR A 474 16.02 -35.27 -15.75
N PRO A 475 16.25 -34.61 -16.90
CA PRO A 475 15.18 -34.31 -17.83
C PRO A 475 14.55 -35.62 -18.28
N THR A 476 13.26 -35.78 -18.00
CA THR A 476 12.44 -36.80 -18.63
C THR A 476 12.50 -36.59 -20.14
N THR A 477 12.87 -37.67 -20.83
CA THR A 477 12.79 -37.79 -22.29
C THR A 477 11.46 -37.25 -22.83
N PRO A 478 11.46 -36.32 -23.80
CA PRO A 478 10.25 -35.99 -24.55
C PRO A 478 9.86 -37.20 -25.43
N PRO A 479 8.56 -37.43 -25.67
CA PRO A 479 8.15 -38.40 -26.67
C PRO A 479 8.66 -37.97 -28.04
N THR A 480 9.28 -38.92 -28.73
CA THR A 480 9.51 -38.93 -30.16
C THR A 480 8.28 -38.45 -30.93
N ASN A 481 8.39 -37.28 -31.56
CA ASN A 481 7.78 -37.01 -32.86
C ASN A 481 8.87 -36.48 -33.77
N GLY A 482 9.04 -37.17 -34.90
CA GLY A 482 10.12 -36.95 -35.83
C GLY A 482 9.92 -35.74 -36.74
N GLY A 483 11.04 -35.29 -37.30
CA GLY A 483 11.13 -34.70 -38.63
C GLY A 483 11.02 -33.18 -38.69
N ALA A 484 12.17 -32.49 -38.78
CA ALA A 484 12.61 -31.85 -40.03
C ALA A 484 13.85 -30.97 -39.78
N ASP A 485 14.81 -31.10 -40.68
CA ASP A 485 15.99 -30.24 -40.93
C ASP A 485 15.56 -28.73 -40.97
N TRP A 486 16.39 -27.70 -40.73
CA TRP A 486 17.66 -27.40 -41.37
C TRP A 486 18.20 -26.04 -40.84
N ALA A 487 19.53 -25.93 -40.73
CA ALA A 487 20.43 -24.78 -40.86
C ALA A 487 19.93 -23.31 -40.89
N GLY A 488 20.67 -22.44 -40.19
CA GLY A 488 20.82 -21.03 -40.62
C GLY A 488 21.27 -20.01 -39.59
N THR A 489 22.55 -20.03 -39.18
CA THR A 489 23.21 -18.83 -38.64
C THR A 489 23.49 -17.85 -39.77
N LYS A 490 22.92 -16.64 -39.72
CA LYS A 490 23.44 -15.48 -40.47
C LYS A 490 23.05 -14.15 -39.83
N LEU A 491 24.07 -13.41 -39.43
CA LEU A 491 24.03 -11.99 -39.10
C LEU A 491 23.50 -11.16 -40.29
N ALA A 492 22.80 -10.06 -39.99
CA ALA A 492 22.91 -8.83 -40.78
C ALA A 492 22.58 -7.58 -39.95
N ARG A 493 23.59 -6.72 -39.87
CA ARG A 493 23.60 -5.31 -39.52
C ARG A 493 23.35 -4.49 -40.78
N THR A 494 22.47 -3.48 -40.75
CA THR A 494 22.41 -2.23 -41.57
C THR A 494 21.10 -1.50 -41.17
N GLY A 495 20.98 -0.20 -40.97
CA GLY A 495 21.70 0.96 -41.48
C GLY A 495 20.84 1.73 -42.49
N SER A 496 20.77 3.07 -42.35
CA SER A 496 20.23 4.09 -43.29
C SER A 496 18.69 4.29 -43.26
N SER A 497 18.08 5.43 -43.58
CA SER A 497 18.46 6.82 -43.91
C SER A 497 17.15 7.56 -44.24
N GLY A 498 17.02 8.87 -43.96
CA GLY A 498 15.83 9.69 -44.21
C GLY A 498 15.44 9.87 -45.71
N PRO A 499 14.40 10.69 -46.02
CA PRO A 499 14.58 12.16 -46.03
C PRO A 499 13.38 13.01 -45.54
N ALA A 500 13.66 14.31 -45.31
CA ALA A 500 12.81 15.43 -44.81
C ALA A 500 11.85 16.01 -45.90
N PRO A 501 11.36 17.30 -45.89
CA PRO A 501 11.06 18.32 -44.84
C PRO A 501 9.72 19.11 -45.05
N PHE A 502 9.18 19.83 -44.04
CA PHE A 502 8.37 21.09 -44.11
C PHE A 502 8.33 21.71 -42.68
N ILE A 503 8.95 22.85 -42.28
CA ILE A 503 8.61 24.29 -42.51
C ILE A 503 7.13 24.56 -42.10
N THR A 504 6.68 25.35 -41.10
CA THR A 504 7.12 26.63 -40.44
C THR A 504 6.16 27.07 -39.30
N LEU A 505 6.64 27.96 -38.39
CA LEU A 505 5.94 29.02 -37.61
C LEU A 505 4.90 28.58 -36.53
N ALA A 506 4.78 29.18 -35.33
CA ALA A 506 5.06 30.53 -34.89
C ALA A 506 5.24 30.64 -33.35
N ALA A 507 6.14 31.53 -32.94
CA ALA A 507 6.10 32.19 -31.65
C ALA A 507 4.99 33.27 -31.64
N VAL A 508 4.54 33.66 -30.42
CA VAL A 508 3.70 34.82 -30.01
C VAL A 508 2.40 34.39 -29.31
N SER A 509 2.42 34.29 -27.97
CA SER A 509 1.26 34.58 -27.10
C SER A 509 1.68 34.80 -25.63
N LEU A 510 2.62 35.72 -25.39
CA LEU A 510 2.74 36.39 -24.09
C LEU A 510 2.29 37.84 -24.30
N LEU A 511 0.99 38.12 -24.10
CA LEU A 511 0.41 39.45 -23.84
C LEU A 511 -1.13 39.40 -23.82
N THR A 512 -1.73 38.64 -22.89
CA THR A 512 -3.14 38.85 -22.47
C THR A 512 -3.37 38.23 -21.09
N GLY A 513 -2.92 38.91 -20.04
CA GLY A 513 -3.16 38.47 -18.65
C GLY A 513 -3.06 39.55 -17.58
N ALA A 514 -2.88 40.82 -17.96
CA ALA A 514 -2.64 41.92 -17.02
C ALA A 514 -3.79 42.96 -16.94
N MET A 515 -5.04 42.56 -17.26
CA MET A 515 -6.18 43.49 -17.23
C MET A 515 -7.45 42.90 -16.63
N LEU A 516 -7.34 42.19 -15.49
CA LEU A 516 -8.50 41.76 -14.70
C LEU A 516 -8.34 41.87 -13.17
N LEU A 517 -7.28 42.52 -12.68
CA LEU A 517 -7.05 42.73 -11.24
C LEU A 517 -7.18 44.19 -10.75
N LEU A 518 -7.78 45.08 -11.56
CA LEU A 518 -8.06 46.47 -11.16
C LEU A 518 -9.55 46.85 -11.22
N ARG A 519 -10.46 45.92 -10.89
CA ARG A 519 -11.88 46.23 -10.74
C ARG A 519 -12.56 45.75 -9.46
N ARG A 520 -11.79 45.41 -8.42
CA ARG A 520 -12.33 45.09 -7.09
C ARG A 520 -11.84 46.02 -5.97
N ARG A 521 -11.70 47.31 -6.29
CA ARG A 521 -11.57 48.40 -5.30
C ARG A 521 -12.23 49.68 -5.82
N ALA A 522 -13.56 49.65 -5.92
CA ALA A 522 -14.44 50.83 -5.90
C ALA A 522 -15.91 50.40 -6.03
N ARG A 523 -16.46 49.85 -4.94
CA ARG A 523 -17.78 50.14 -4.36
C ARG A 523 -18.11 49.08 -3.33
#